data_AF-A0A355AE50-F1
#
_entry.id   AF-A0A355AE50-F1
#
_cell.length_a   1.000
_cell.length_b   1.000
_cell.length_c   1.000
_cell.angle_alpha   90.00
_cell.angle_beta   90.00
_cell.angle_gamma   90.00
#
_symmetry.space_group_name_H-M   'P 1'
#
loop_
_entity.id
_entity.type
_entity.pdbx_description
1 polymer ?
#
loop_
_entity_poly.entity_id
_entity_poly.type
_entity_poly.pdbx_seq_one_letter_code
_entity_poly.pdbx_strand_id
1 'polypeptide(L)'
;MPYDKVPDDVPFMKSTAKLGRDIHKQFKLQDVDGADFTREFRKFKDIRPDAIDFKNKIIYELKPYNIKSIKLGQKQLFRYQSYFDNGFELRLDVYFKD
;
A
#
# COMPACT_ATOMS: atom_id res chain seq x y z
N MET A 1 -10.90 -1.06 15.25
CA MET A 1 -11.48 -2.33 14.77
C MET A 1 -10.43 -3.43 14.95
N PRO A 2 -10.68 -4.41 15.83
CA PRO A 2 -9.73 -5.47 16.15
C PRO A 2 -9.59 -6.45 14.98
N TYR A 3 -8.37 -6.95 14.80
CA TYR A 3 -7.96 -7.81 13.70
C TYR A 3 -8.47 -9.23 13.91
N ASP A 4 -9.42 -9.68 13.09
CA ASP A 4 -9.86 -11.08 13.08
C ASP A 4 -8.93 -11.93 12.17
N LYS A 5 -8.25 -12.85 12.85
CA LYS A 5 -7.72 -14.17 12.43
C LYS A 5 -7.12 -14.30 11.02
N VAL A 6 -5.79 -14.43 10.97
CA VAL A 6 -5.04 -14.81 9.77
C VAL A 6 -4.71 -16.31 9.82
N PRO A 7 -5.06 -17.13 8.81
CA PRO A 7 -4.65 -18.53 8.73
C PRO A 7 -3.15 -18.68 8.44
N ASP A 8 -2.52 -19.68 9.05
CA ASP A 8 -1.05 -19.80 9.14
C ASP A 8 -0.33 -20.45 7.95
N ASP A 9 -1.01 -21.04 6.95
CA ASP A 9 -0.30 -21.80 5.90
C ASP A 9 -0.82 -21.55 4.49
N VAL A 10 0.03 -20.93 3.64
CA VAL A 10 -0.16 -20.89 2.18
C VAL A 10 1.18 -21.22 1.49
N PRO A 11 1.24 -22.22 0.57
CA PRO A 11 2.48 -22.69 -0.04
C PRO A 11 3.23 -21.63 -0.85
N PHE A 12 4.56 -21.59 -0.72
CA PHE A 12 5.41 -20.59 -1.38
C PHE A 12 5.60 -20.88 -2.88
N MET A 13 4.77 -20.29 -3.74
CA MET A 13 4.92 -20.42 -5.20
C MET A 13 5.89 -19.36 -5.78
N LYS A 14 6.79 -19.79 -6.69
CA LYS A 14 7.86 -18.96 -7.30
C LYS A 14 7.37 -17.79 -8.18
N SER A 15 6.08 -17.69 -8.51
CA SER A 15 5.46 -16.64 -9.35
C SER A 15 5.12 -15.34 -8.61
N THR A 16 5.25 -15.32 -7.28
CA THR A 16 4.67 -14.28 -6.40
C THR A 16 5.27 -12.88 -6.56
N ALA A 17 6.50 -12.74 -7.04
CA ALA A 17 7.16 -11.45 -7.20
C ALA A 17 6.74 -10.72 -8.48
N LYS A 18 6.59 -11.44 -9.60
CA LYS A 18 6.08 -10.86 -10.86
C LYS A 18 4.61 -10.49 -10.71
N LEU A 19 3.80 -11.41 -10.16
CA LEU A 19 2.40 -11.15 -9.85
C LEU A 19 2.25 -9.93 -8.95
N GLY A 20 3.04 -9.84 -7.88
CA GLY A 20 3.03 -8.67 -6.99
C GLY A 20 3.36 -7.36 -7.72
N ARG A 21 4.36 -7.35 -8.61
CA ARG A 21 4.65 -6.15 -9.42
C ARG A 21 3.49 -5.79 -10.36
N ASP A 22 2.86 -6.77 -10.98
CA ASP A 22 1.79 -6.53 -11.93
C ASP A 22 0.51 -6.03 -11.22
N ILE A 23 0.23 -6.52 -10.00
CA ILE A 23 -0.84 -6.00 -9.12
C ILE A 23 -0.53 -4.55 -8.72
N HIS A 24 0.66 -4.26 -8.21
CA HIS A 24 1.05 -2.89 -7.84
C HIS A 24 1.05 -1.94 -9.04
N LYS A 25 1.33 -2.43 -10.25
CA LYS A 25 1.24 -1.64 -11.48
C LYS A 25 -0.19 -1.21 -11.80
N GLN A 26 -1.16 -2.05 -11.51
CA GLN A 26 -2.57 -1.81 -11.83
C GLN A 26 -3.34 -1.10 -10.71
N PHE A 27 -2.80 -1.14 -9.49
CA PHE A 27 -3.41 -0.54 -8.32
C PHE A 27 -3.76 0.94 -8.54
N LYS A 28 -5.05 1.26 -8.33
CA LYS A 28 -5.60 2.61 -8.38
C LYS A 28 -5.39 3.38 -9.71
N LEU A 29 -5.11 2.67 -10.81
CA LEU A 29 -4.95 3.29 -12.14
C LEU A 29 -6.21 3.99 -12.66
N GLN A 30 -7.40 3.52 -12.28
CA GLN A 30 -8.67 4.07 -12.74
C GLN A 30 -9.23 5.15 -11.78
N ASP A 31 -8.68 5.25 -10.57
CA ASP A 31 -9.05 6.26 -9.57
C ASP A 31 -8.36 7.61 -9.83
N VAL A 32 -7.59 7.70 -10.92
CA VAL A 32 -6.84 8.90 -11.35
C VAL A 32 -7.75 9.95 -11.99
N ASP A 33 -8.98 9.58 -12.36
CA ASP A 33 -9.94 10.52 -12.96
C ASP A 33 -10.52 11.46 -11.90
N GLY A 34 -9.88 12.62 -11.74
CA GLY A 34 -10.35 13.75 -10.92
C GLY A 34 -9.81 13.82 -9.49
N ALA A 35 -8.88 12.94 -9.10
CA ALA A 35 -8.02 13.10 -7.92
C ALA A 35 -6.64 13.60 -8.37
N ASP A 36 -6.02 14.49 -7.61
CA ASP A 36 -4.59 14.78 -7.75
C ASP A 36 -3.84 13.55 -7.21
N PHE A 37 -3.77 12.53 -8.06
CA PHE A 37 -3.34 11.19 -7.70
C PHE A 37 -1.96 10.93 -8.29
N THR A 38 -0.99 10.58 -7.44
CA THR A 38 0.39 10.33 -7.90
C THR A 38 0.92 9.02 -7.37
N ARG A 39 1.43 8.19 -8.28
CA ARG A 39 2.16 6.94 -7.99
C ARG A 39 3.69 7.13 -8.04
N GLU A 40 4.15 8.23 -8.62
CA GLU A 40 5.58 8.56 -8.78
C GLU A 40 6.07 9.56 -7.73
N PHE A 41 5.46 9.56 -6.55
CA PHE A 41 5.87 10.51 -5.51
C PHE A 41 7.29 10.21 -5.06
N ARG A 42 8.23 11.10 -5.40
CA ARG A 42 9.66 10.99 -5.06
C ARG A 42 10.21 12.23 -4.35
N LYS A 43 9.34 13.05 -3.76
CA LYS A 43 9.73 14.31 -3.13
C LYS A 43 10.70 14.10 -1.97
N PHE A 44 10.57 13.01 -1.22
CA PHE A 44 11.49 12.66 -0.13
C PHE A 44 12.26 11.39 -0.46
N LYS A 45 13.56 11.39 -0.13
CA LYS A 45 14.55 10.39 -0.57
C LYS A 45 14.18 8.94 -0.25
N ASP A 46 13.37 8.71 0.79
CA ASP A 46 13.02 7.38 1.30
C ASP A 46 11.50 7.14 1.45
N ILE A 47 10.68 7.99 0.81
CA ILE A 47 9.22 7.93 0.89
C ILE A 47 8.66 7.61 -0.49
N ARG A 48 8.08 6.41 -0.60
CA ARG A 48 7.52 5.88 -1.84
C ARG A 48 6.22 5.14 -1.55
N PRO A 49 5.12 5.86 -1.28
CA PRO A 49 3.81 5.25 -1.17
C PRO A 49 3.45 4.55 -2.49
N ASP A 50 2.69 3.47 -2.41
CA ASP A 50 2.15 2.81 -3.60
C ASP A 50 1.21 3.72 -4.40
N ALA A 51 0.53 4.63 -3.68
CA ALA A 51 -0.34 5.66 -4.24
C ALA A 51 -0.57 6.81 -3.23
N ILE A 52 -0.83 8.00 -3.74
CA ILE A 52 -1.27 9.15 -2.94
C ILE A 52 -2.43 9.83 -3.66
N ASP A 53 -3.51 10.10 -2.95
CA ASP A 53 -4.61 10.97 -3.35
C ASP A 53 -4.48 12.30 -2.58
N PHE A 54 -3.96 13.34 -3.23
CA PHE A 54 -3.79 14.66 -2.60
C PHE A 54 -5.12 15.39 -2.39
N LYS A 55 -6.14 15.10 -3.22
CA LYS A 55 -7.45 15.73 -3.13
C LYS A 55 -8.19 15.30 -1.87
N ASN A 56 -8.26 14.00 -1.65
CA ASN A 56 -8.91 13.42 -0.47
C ASN A 56 -7.93 13.28 0.72
N LYS A 57 -6.66 13.60 0.52
CA LYS A 57 -5.57 13.46 1.49
C LYS A 57 -5.45 12.03 2.01
N ILE A 58 -5.26 11.07 1.13
CA ILE A 58 -5.10 9.65 1.50
C ILE A 58 -3.77 9.12 0.95
N ILE A 59 -3.00 8.45 1.80
CA ILE A 59 -1.77 7.75 1.42
C ILE A 59 -2.03 6.25 1.47
N TYR A 60 -1.82 5.57 0.35
CA TYR A 60 -2.11 4.15 0.20
C TYR A 60 -0.82 3.32 0.19
N GLU A 61 -0.88 2.20 0.89
CA GLU A 61 0.07 1.09 0.82
C GLU A 61 -0.69 -0.18 0.43
N LEU A 62 -0.13 -0.94 -0.50
CA LEU A 62 -0.66 -2.22 -0.92
C LEU A 62 0.30 -3.34 -0.50
N LYS A 63 -0.24 -4.40 0.11
CA LYS A 63 0.56 -5.55 0.53
C LYS A 63 -0.17 -6.85 0.25
N PRO A 64 0.54 -7.96 -0.03
CA PRO A 64 -0.09 -9.26 -0.03
C PRO A 64 -0.61 -9.60 1.37
N TYR A 65 -1.72 -10.34 1.44
CA TYR A 65 -2.38 -10.76 2.68
C TYR A 65 -1.56 -11.84 3.39
N ASN A 66 -0.54 -11.38 4.11
CA ASN A 66 0.22 -12.19 5.07
C ASN A 66 0.74 -11.27 6.18
N ILE A 67 0.87 -11.82 7.39
CA ILE A 67 1.20 -11.06 8.61
C ILE A 67 2.50 -10.25 8.44
N LYS A 68 3.53 -10.84 7.82
CA LYS A 68 4.83 -10.18 7.62
C LYS A 68 4.71 -8.94 6.74
N SER A 69 3.99 -9.04 5.63
CA SER A 69 3.83 -7.94 4.67
C SER A 69 2.93 -6.84 5.22
N ILE A 70 1.87 -7.20 5.95
CA ILE A 70 0.99 -6.26 6.64
C ILE A 70 1.78 -5.44 7.67
N LYS A 71 2.57 -6.10 8.53
CA LYS A 71 3.44 -5.42 9.51
C LYS A 71 4.45 -4.48 8.84
N LEU A 72 4.99 -4.85 7.68
CA LEU A 72 5.86 -3.97 6.90
C LEU A 72 5.09 -2.75 6.37
N GLY A 73 3.90 -2.95 5.81
CA GLY A 73 3.03 -1.85 5.34
C GLY A 73 2.70 -0.85 6.45
N GLN A 74 2.32 -1.34 7.64
CA GLN A 74 2.07 -0.48 8.81
C GLN A 74 3.29 0.36 9.20
N LYS A 75 4.49 -0.23 9.19
CA LYS A 75 5.73 0.52 9.45
C LYS A 75 6.01 1.58 8.39
N GLN A 76 5.70 1.30 7.12
CA GLN A 76 5.84 2.31 6.06
C GLN A 76 4.86 3.46 6.27
N LEU A 77 3.57 3.17 6.52
CA LEU A 77 2.56 4.19 6.79
C LEU A 77 2.93 5.06 8.00
N PHE A 78 3.38 4.45 9.10
CA PHE A 78 3.85 5.20 10.28
C PHE A 78 5.00 6.16 9.94
N ARG A 79 5.95 5.73 9.09
CA ARG A 79 7.02 6.63 8.62
C ARG A 79 6.47 7.78 7.81
N TYR A 80 5.41 7.59 7.01
CA TYR A 80 4.85 8.67 6.21
C TYR A 80 4.27 9.79 7.08
N GLN A 81 3.76 9.49 8.27
CA GLN A 81 3.27 10.52 9.20
C GLN A 81 4.31 11.58 9.55
N SER A 82 5.61 11.27 9.52
CA SER A 82 6.65 12.28 9.82
C SER A 82 6.97 13.21 8.65
N TYR A 83 6.47 12.91 7.44
CA TYR A 83 6.77 13.66 6.22
C TYR A 83 5.57 14.40 5.63
N PHE A 84 4.36 14.00 6.00
CA PHE A 84 3.12 14.61 5.55
C PHE A 84 2.39 15.24 6.74
N ASP A 85 1.68 16.35 6.50
CA ASP A 85 0.91 17.01 7.54
C ASP A 85 -0.17 16.09 8.11
N ASN A 86 -0.60 16.33 9.35
CA ASN A 86 -1.60 15.53 10.09
C ASN A 86 -2.98 15.40 9.42
N GLY A 87 -3.18 16.01 8.25
CA GLY A 87 -4.42 15.93 7.48
C GLY A 87 -4.54 14.74 6.55
N PHE A 88 -3.52 13.88 6.44
CA PHE A 88 -3.58 12.68 5.60
C PHE A 88 -4.08 11.44 6.35
N GLU A 89 -5.08 10.76 5.79
CA GLU A 89 -5.44 9.40 6.17
C GLU A 89 -4.39 8.42 5.63
N LEU A 90 -4.09 7.39 6.42
CA LEU A 90 -3.17 6.31 6.04
C LEU A 90 -3.96 5.03 5.83
N ARG A 91 -3.84 4.44 4.63
CA ARG A 91 -4.62 3.26 4.25
C ARG A 91 -3.72 2.11 3.83
N LEU A 92 -3.90 0.97 4.49
CA LEU A 92 -3.28 -0.30 4.10
C LEU A 92 -4.33 -1.18 3.42
N ASP A 93 -4.21 -1.33 2.12
CA ASP A 93 -5.00 -2.29 1.34
C ASP A 93 -4.23 -3.61 1.20
N VAL A 94 -4.97 -4.71 1.09
CA VAL A 94 -4.40 -6.06 1.01
C VAL A 94 -4.97 -6.86 -0.14
N TYR A 95 -4.16 -7.73 -0.75
CA TYR A 95 -4.58 -8.66 -1.80
C TYR A 95 -4.15 -10.10 -1.50
N PHE A 96 -4.95 -11.07 -1.91
CA PHE A 96 -4.58 -12.49 -1.79
C PHE A 96 -3.65 -12.89 -2.93
N LYS A 97 -2.67 -13.73 -2.62
CA LYS A 97 -1.85 -14.40 -3.62
C LYS A 97 -2.38 -15.83 -3.69
N ASP A 98 -2.96 -16.17 -4.83
CA ASP A 98 -3.33 -17.55 -5.16
C ASP A 98 -2.08 -18.43 -5.35
#